data_AF-A0AAU0MRP9-F1
#
_entry.id   AF-A0AAU0MRP9-F1
#
_cell.length_a   1.000
_cell.length_b   1.000
_cell.length_c   1.000
_cell.angle_alpha   90.00
_cell.angle_beta   90.00
_cell.angle_gamma   90.00
#
_symmetry.space_group_name_H-M   'P 1'
#
loop_
_entity.id
_entity.type
_entity.pdbx_description
1 polymer ?
#
loop_
_entity_poly.entity_id
_entity_poly.type
_entity_poly.pdbx_seq_one_letter_code
_entity_poly.pdbx_strand_id
1 'polypeptide(L)'
;MTRIAATLGLIAILPLTGACATAVLGGAAAVGVTASQERTAGEALDDATVSNEVKTRLITAEYGLSEVDVEVAGGLVLLSGRVMTPEQKVRAESLAWASPRVREVANEIKIEPPGGFFANASDEVISTRVRSRLLGSKSVKARNFNVETYGGVVYLMGVARNAKELEAAAREASLAGGVTKVVSYVRLRDARGQIVPYRPADSDGPRDTGELLGGPGS
;
A
#
# COMPACT_ATOMS: atom_id res chain seq x y z
N MET A 1 69.28 -34.18 46.07
CA MET A 1 69.36 -33.15 45.01
C MET A 1 68.25 -33.46 44.00
N THR A 2 67.02 -33.00 44.25
CA THR A 2 66.35 -31.81 43.67
C THR A 2 65.60 -32.06 42.35
N ARG A 3 64.25 -31.96 42.46
CA ARG A 3 63.23 -31.58 41.44
C ARG A 3 62.96 -32.66 40.37
N ILE A 4 61.73 -32.89 39.88
CA ILE A 4 60.74 -31.97 39.32
C ILE A 4 59.33 -32.61 39.39
N ALA A 5 58.33 -31.77 39.63
CA ALA A 5 56.89 -32.06 39.65
C ALA A 5 56.30 -32.21 38.24
N ALA A 6 55.27 -33.05 38.09
CA ALA A 6 54.25 -32.90 37.05
C ALA A 6 52.98 -33.66 37.48
N THR A 7 52.10 -32.96 38.18
CA THR A 7 50.71 -33.37 38.48
C THR A 7 49.90 -33.32 37.19
N LEU A 8 49.50 -34.50 36.67
CA LEU A 8 48.48 -34.60 35.61
C LEU A 8 47.11 -34.43 36.26
N GLY A 9 46.49 -33.26 36.06
CA GLY A 9 45.14 -32.97 36.54
C GLY A 9 44.08 -33.76 35.80
N LEU A 10 43.33 -34.57 36.54
CA LEU A 10 42.14 -35.28 36.07
C LEU A 10 40.99 -34.27 35.92
N ILE A 11 40.67 -33.88 34.69
CA ILE A 11 39.52 -33.03 34.36
C ILE A 11 38.26 -33.88 34.51
N ALA A 12 37.51 -33.63 35.58
CA ALA A 12 36.18 -34.17 35.80
C ALA A 12 35.16 -33.39 34.96
N ILE A 13 34.60 -34.04 33.94
CA ILE A 13 33.53 -33.48 33.10
C ILE A 13 32.20 -33.78 33.81
N LEU A 14 31.58 -32.75 34.40
CA LEU A 14 30.19 -32.81 34.86
C LEU A 14 29.24 -32.79 33.65
N PRO A 15 28.22 -33.66 33.57
CA PRO A 15 27.10 -33.46 32.65
C PRO A 15 26.14 -32.44 33.28
N LEU A 16 26.13 -31.20 32.81
CA LEU A 16 25.00 -30.31 33.07
C LEU A 16 23.79 -30.84 32.29
N THR A 17 22.75 -31.16 33.04
CA THR A 17 21.41 -31.48 32.60
C THR A 17 20.85 -30.37 31.70
N GLY A 18 21.03 -30.53 30.39
CA GLY A 18 20.29 -29.80 29.37
C GLY A 18 18.91 -30.42 29.23
N ALA A 19 17.96 -29.93 30.03
CA ALA A 19 16.57 -30.32 29.96
C ALA A 19 16.06 -30.17 28.52
N CYS A 20 15.38 -31.21 28.04
CA CYS A 20 14.55 -31.18 26.85
C CYS A 20 13.66 -29.95 26.88
N ALA A 21 13.97 -28.94 26.05
CA ALA A 21 13.03 -27.88 25.73
C ALA A 21 11.95 -28.50 24.84
N THR A 22 11.00 -29.17 25.49
CA THR A 22 9.72 -29.51 24.89
C THR A 22 9.06 -28.21 24.43
N ALA A 23 8.73 -28.17 23.15
CA ALA A 23 7.73 -27.26 22.63
C ALA A 23 6.46 -27.40 23.48
N VAL A 24 6.15 -26.37 24.26
CA VAL A 24 4.82 -26.18 24.86
C VAL A 24 4.11 -25.13 24.03
N LEU A 25 3.18 -25.65 23.22
CA LEU A 25 2.09 -24.96 22.58
C LEU A 25 1.31 -24.10 23.59
N GLY A 26 0.92 -22.89 23.16
CA GLY A 26 -0.37 -22.31 23.52
C GLY A 26 -0.42 -21.36 24.72
N GLY A 27 -0.55 -20.07 24.43
CA GLY A 27 -1.38 -19.13 25.18
C GLY A 27 -0.85 -18.62 26.52
N ALA A 28 -0.28 -17.41 26.51
CA ALA A 28 -0.43 -16.34 27.54
C ALA A 28 0.77 -15.37 27.54
N ALA A 29 1.01 -14.64 26.45
CA ALA A 29 1.86 -13.45 26.45
C ALA A 29 1.54 -12.45 25.33
N ALA A 30 0.28 -12.43 24.84
CA ALA A 30 -0.16 -11.52 23.77
C ALA A 30 -1.26 -10.54 24.24
N VAL A 31 -1.32 -10.24 25.55
CA VAL A 31 -2.25 -9.24 26.07
C VAL A 31 -1.53 -7.89 26.02
N GLY A 32 -1.65 -7.16 24.91
CA GLY A 32 -1.11 -5.79 24.87
C GLY A 32 -1.00 -5.07 23.53
N VAL A 33 -1.33 -5.70 22.39
CA VAL A 33 -1.24 -5.00 21.09
C VAL A 33 -2.37 -5.40 20.13
N THR A 34 -3.63 -5.23 20.52
CA THR A 34 -4.76 -5.48 19.58
C THR A 34 -5.74 -4.32 19.41
N ALA A 35 -5.57 -3.20 20.11
CA ALA A 35 -6.53 -2.08 20.05
C ALA A 35 -6.17 -0.94 19.08
N SER A 36 -5.15 -1.08 18.22
CA SER A 36 -4.76 -0.01 17.28
C SER A 36 -4.42 -0.49 15.87
N GLN A 37 -5.08 -1.56 15.40
CA GLN A 37 -5.03 -1.90 13.99
C GLN A 37 -6.11 -1.09 13.24
N GLU A 38 -5.72 0.10 12.75
CA GLU A 38 -6.56 0.95 11.89
C GLU A 38 -6.88 0.29 10.53
N ARG A 39 -6.10 -0.76 10.18
CA ARG A 39 -6.38 -1.83 9.21
C ARG A 39 -6.18 -3.17 9.90
N THR A 40 -7.16 -4.06 9.84
CA THR A 40 -6.97 -5.40 10.39
C THR A 40 -6.02 -6.20 9.50
N ALA A 41 -5.23 -7.11 10.11
CA ALA A 41 -4.42 -8.06 9.33
C ALA A 41 -5.28 -8.83 8.30
N GLY A 42 -6.56 -9.07 8.61
CA GLY A 42 -7.53 -9.68 7.69
C GLY A 42 -7.80 -8.83 6.45
N GLU A 43 -8.11 -7.53 6.62
CA GLU A 43 -8.36 -6.62 5.47
C GLU A 43 -7.13 -6.49 4.56
N ALA A 44 -5.93 -6.43 5.13
CA ALA A 44 -4.70 -6.36 4.33
C ALA A 44 -4.47 -7.66 3.54
N LEU A 45 -4.78 -8.83 4.11
CA LEU A 45 -4.72 -10.12 3.42
C LEU A 45 -5.79 -10.23 2.33
N ASP A 46 -7.00 -9.72 2.58
CA ASP A 46 -8.09 -9.66 1.61
C ASP A 46 -7.69 -8.79 0.41
N ASP A 47 -7.18 -7.57 0.67
CA ASP A 47 -6.71 -6.65 -0.36
C ASP A 47 -5.58 -7.27 -1.21
N ALA A 48 -4.62 -7.94 -0.56
CA ALA A 48 -3.54 -8.65 -1.27
C ALA A 48 -4.06 -9.80 -2.14
N THR A 49 -5.06 -10.54 -1.65
CA THR A 49 -5.66 -11.63 -2.41
C THR A 49 -6.42 -11.10 -3.64
N VAL A 50 -7.20 -10.02 -3.48
CA VAL A 50 -7.88 -9.35 -4.59
C VAL A 50 -6.87 -8.80 -5.60
N SER A 51 -5.81 -8.14 -5.14
CA SER A 51 -4.73 -7.64 -6.00
C SER A 51 -4.14 -8.76 -6.86
N ASN A 52 -3.78 -9.90 -6.25
CA ASN A 52 -3.23 -11.05 -6.97
C ASN A 52 -4.22 -11.68 -7.95
N GLU A 53 -5.49 -11.80 -7.57
CA GLU A 53 -6.55 -12.32 -8.44
C GLU A 53 -6.73 -11.45 -9.69
N VAL A 54 -6.84 -10.13 -9.50
CA VAL A 54 -7.00 -9.16 -10.59
C VAL A 54 -5.74 -9.12 -11.46
N LYS A 55 -4.53 -9.04 -10.88
CA LYS A 55 -3.26 -9.09 -11.63
C LYS A 55 -3.16 -10.34 -12.48
N THR A 56 -3.51 -11.51 -11.92
CA THR A 56 -3.50 -12.78 -12.65
C THR A 56 -4.44 -12.74 -13.85
N ARG A 57 -5.66 -12.20 -13.68
CA ARG A 57 -6.61 -12.04 -14.79
C ARG A 57 -6.11 -11.11 -15.88
N LEU A 58 -5.46 -9.99 -15.52
CA LEU A 58 -4.91 -9.06 -16.50
C LEU A 58 -3.76 -9.69 -17.29
N ILE A 59 -2.83 -10.40 -16.62
CA ILE A 59 -1.67 -11.03 -17.25
C ILE A 59 -2.06 -12.18 -18.18
N THR A 60 -3.05 -12.99 -17.77
CA THR A 60 -3.51 -14.14 -18.55
C THR A 60 -4.49 -13.78 -19.67
N ALA A 61 -4.96 -12.53 -19.71
CA ALA A 61 -5.84 -12.06 -20.75
C ALA A 61 -5.04 -11.83 -22.06
N GLU A 62 -5.53 -12.37 -23.18
CA GLU A 62 -4.93 -12.21 -24.52
C GLU A 62 -5.13 -10.79 -25.12
N TYR A 63 -5.16 -9.76 -24.28
CA TYR A 63 -5.45 -8.37 -24.65
C TYR A 63 -4.27 -7.43 -24.43
N GLY A 64 -3.08 -7.93 -24.06
CA GLY A 64 -1.89 -7.10 -23.86
C GLY A 64 -2.02 -6.11 -22.69
N LEU A 65 -2.48 -6.59 -21.53
CA LEU A 65 -2.72 -5.77 -20.33
C LEU A 65 -1.56 -5.86 -19.31
N SER A 66 -0.36 -6.25 -19.74
CA SER A 66 0.80 -6.47 -18.88
C SER A 66 1.39 -5.20 -18.27
N GLU A 67 1.06 -4.04 -18.83
CA GLU A 67 1.49 -2.72 -18.35
C GLU A 67 0.41 -2.01 -17.53
N VAL A 68 -0.63 -2.74 -17.10
CA VAL A 68 -1.63 -2.26 -16.16
C VAL A 68 -1.25 -2.71 -14.75
N ASP A 69 -0.97 -1.73 -13.90
CA ASP A 69 -0.71 -1.95 -12.49
C ASP A 69 -2.01 -1.94 -11.69
N VAL A 70 -2.02 -2.75 -10.63
CA VAL A 70 -3.19 -2.95 -9.76
C VAL A 70 -2.79 -2.74 -8.30
N GLU A 71 -3.42 -1.77 -7.68
CA GLU A 71 -3.31 -1.53 -6.24
C GLU A 71 -4.70 -1.64 -5.59
N VAL A 72 -4.78 -2.22 -4.39
CA VAL A 72 -6.06 -2.47 -3.71
C VAL A 72 -6.00 -1.92 -2.29
N ALA A 73 -7.03 -1.18 -1.90
CA ALA A 73 -7.18 -0.67 -0.53
C ALA A 73 -8.64 -0.67 -0.09
N GLY A 74 -9.00 -1.51 0.88
CA GLY A 74 -10.35 -1.54 1.44
C GLY A 74 -11.41 -1.83 0.36
N GLY A 75 -11.12 -2.78 -0.53
CA GLY A 75 -11.99 -3.17 -1.65
C GLY A 75 -12.18 -2.13 -2.76
N LEU A 76 -11.46 -1.00 -2.72
CA LEU A 76 -11.23 -0.16 -3.90
C LEU A 76 -10.06 -0.75 -4.69
N VAL A 77 -10.25 -0.99 -5.98
CA VAL A 77 -9.19 -1.36 -6.92
C VAL A 77 -8.81 -0.13 -7.75
N LEU A 78 -7.56 0.28 -7.68
CA LEU A 78 -6.97 1.26 -8.59
C LEU A 78 -6.27 0.53 -9.73
N LEU A 79 -6.70 0.80 -10.96
CA LEU A 79 -6.02 0.41 -12.17
C LEU A 79 -5.26 1.62 -12.71
N SER A 80 -3.95 1.50 -12.86
CA SER A 80 -3.09 2.52 -13.48
C SER A 80 -2.18 1.88 -14.51
N GLY A 81 -1.39 2.67 -15.23
CA GLY A 81 -0.58 2.15 -16.33
C GLY A 81 -1.06 2.60 -17.69
N ARG A 82 -0.76 1.81 -18.72
CA ARG A 82 -1.08 2.12 -20.11
C ARG A 82 -1.65 0.95 -20.89
N VAL A 83 -2.45 1.31 -21.89
CA VAL A 83 -2.94 0.40 -22.93
C VAL A 83 -2.92 1.13 -24.29
N MET A 84 -3.00 0.38 -25.38
CA MET A 84 -2.99 0.94 -26.74
C MET A 84 -4.38 1.37 -27.22
N THR A 85 -5.46 0.79 -26.67
CA THR A 85 -6.82 1.06 -27.16
C THR A 85 -7.84 1.28 -26.04
N PRO A 86 -8.95 2.02 -26.30
CA PRO A 86 -10.06 2.15 -25.37
C PRO A 86 -10.66 0.80 -24.95
N GLU A 87 -10.72 -0.17 -25.87
CA GLU A 87 -11.29 -1.50 -25.61
C GLU A 87 -10.46 -2.26 -24.57
N GLN A 88 -9.13 -2.14 -24.63
CA GLN A 88 -8.23 -2.71 -23.61
C GLN A 88 -8.48 -2.07 -22.24
N LYS A 89 -8.67 -0.74 -22.19
CA LYS A 89 -9.00 -0.02 -20.94
C LYS A 89 -10.31 -0.51 -20.33
N VAL A 90 -11.36 -0.64 -21.14
CA VAL A 90 -12.67 -1.19 -20.71
C VAL A 90 -12.53 -2.66 -20.28
N ARG A 91 -11.71 -3.44 -20.99
CA ARG A 91 -11.49 -4.85 -20.64
C ARG A 91 -10.79 -5.01 -19.30
N ALA A 92 -9.76 -4.21 -19.03
CA ALA A 92 -9.07 -4.21 -17.75
C ALA A 92 -10.02 -3.91 -16.58
N GLU A 93 -10.89 -2.91 -16.74
CA GLU A 93 -11.90 -2.57 -15.74
C GLU A 93 -12.91 -3.71 -15.51
N SER A 94 -13.40 -4.33 -16.58
CA SER A 94 -14.30 -5.49 -16.49
C SER A 94 -13.66 -6.67 -15.76
N LEU A 95 -12.36 -6.91 -15.96
CA LEU A 95 -11.62 -7.97 -15.28
C LEU A 95 -11.42 -7.69 -13.79
N ALA A 96 -11.25 -6.42 -13.40
CA ALA A 96 -11.22 -6.01 -12.00
C ALA A 96 -12.56 -6.27 -11.30
N TRP A 97 -13.68 -5.84 -11.92
CA TRP A 97 -15.02 -6.06 -11.38
C TRP A 97 -15.43 -7.53 -11.22
N ALA A 98 -14.76 -8.45 -11.92
CA ALA A 98 -15.07 -9.87 -11.80
C ALA A 98 -14.69 -10.48 -10.44
N SER A 99 -13.90 -9.80 -9.59
CA SER A 99 -13.60 -10.31 -8.25
C SER A 99 -14.72 -9.91 -7.27
N PRO A 100 -15.32 -10.87 -6.54
CA PRO A 100 -16.52 -10.62 -5.72
C PRO A 100 -16.28 -9.70 -4.52
N ARG A 101 -15.02 -9.45 -4.15
CA ARG A 101 -14.65 -8.55 -3.04
C ARG A 101 -14.39 -7.11 -3.48
N VAL A 102 -14.47 -6.83 -4.78
CA VAL A 102 -14.32 -5.49 -5.34
C VAL A 102 -15.61 -4.71 -5.10
N ARG A 103 -15.46 -3.53 -4.49
CA ARG A 103 -16.56 -2.61 -4.17
C ARG A 103 -16.57 -1.40 -5.09
N GLU A 104 -15.39 -1.02 -5.58
CA GLU A 104 -15.17 0.17 -6.40
C GLU A 104 -13.95 -0.08 -7.28
N VAL A 105 -13.98 0.44 -8.50
CA VAL A 105 -12.85 0.42 -9.43
C VAL A 105 -12.57 1.84 -9.89
N ALA A 106 -11.35 2.32 -9.64
CA ALA A 106 -10.81 3.56 -10.17
C ALA A 106 -9.95 3.24 -11.40
N ASN A 107 -10.40 3.65 -12.60
CA ASN A 107 -9.73 3.33 -13.85
C ASN A 107 -8.92 4.50 -14.42
N GLU A 108 -7.67 4.60 -13.95
CA GLU A 108 -6.71 5.65 -14.30
C GLU A 108 -5.72 5.23 -15.39
N ILE A 109 -6.04 4.15 -16.12
CA ILE A 109 -5.26 3.67 -17.26
C ILE A 109 -5.21 4.75 -18.34
N LYS A 110 -4.02 5.06 -18.85
CA LYS A 110 -3.84 5.95 -20.01
C LYS A 110 -3.86 5.17 -21.32
N ILE A 111 -4.41 5.77 -22.36
CA ILE A 111 -4.38 5.21 -23.72
C ILE A 111 -3.20 5.87 -24.43
N GLU A 112 -2.06 5.19 -24.44
CA GLU A 112 -0.81 5.70 -24.98
C GLU A 112 0.11 4.53 -25.41
N PRO A 113 1.06 4.76 -26.34
CA PRO A 113 2.02 3.74 -26.73
C PRO A 113 2.84 3.22 -25.52
N PRO A 114 3.37 1.99 -25.59
CA PRO A 114 4.29 1.47 -24.58
C PRO A 114 5.43 2.45 -24.28
N GLY A 115 5.53 2.87 -23.01
CA GLY A 115 6.60 3.73 -22.52
C GLY A 115 7.87 2.93 -22.19
N GLY A 116 9.03 3.57 -22.33
CA GLY A 116 10.32 2.94 -22.04
C GLY A 116 10.58 2.73 -20.54
N PHE A 117 11.54 1.86 -20.23
CA PHE A 117 12.04 1.53 -18.87
C PHE A 117 12.28 2.76 -17.97
N PHE A 118 12.73 3.88 -18.55
CA PHE A 118 13.07 5.11 -17.82
C PHE A 118 11.86 5.82 -17.20
N ALA A 119 10.66 5.69 -17.78
CA ALA A 119 9.44 6.28 -17.22
C ALA A 119 9.06 5.58 -15.90
N ASN A 120 9.03 4.25 -15.92
CA ASN A 120 8.70 3.43 -14.75
C ASN A 120 9.72 3.62 -13.61
N ALA A 121 11.02 3.74 -13.94
CA ALA A 121 12.06 4.03 -12.96
C ALA A 121 11.89 5.43 -12.31
N SER A 122 11.39 6.41 -13.07
CA SER A 122 11.13 7.76 -12.55
C SER A 122 9.94 7.75 -11.58
N ASP A 123 8.88 7.03 -11.90
CA ASP A 123 7.69 6.93 -11.06
C ASP A 123 7.97 6.22 -9.74
N GLU A 124 8.80 5.17 -9.70
CA GLU A 124 9.17 4.52 -8.43
C GLU A 124 9.98 5.46 -7.50
N VAL A 125 10.83 6.30 -8.09
CA VAL A 125 11.55 7.33 -7.34
C VAL A 125 10.59 8.40 -6.82
N ILE A 126 9.58 8.81 -7.61
CA ILE A 126 8.53 9.75 -7.15
C ILE A 126 7.75 9.11 -6.00
N SER A 127 7.27 7.88 -6.16
CA SER A 127 6.58 7.11 -5.11
C SER A 127 7.39 7.05 -3.82
N THR A 128 8.69 6.74 -3.90
CA THR A 128 9.59 6.70 -2.73
C THR A 128 9.71 8.07 -2.05
N ARG A 129 9.83 9.15 -2.83
CA ARG A 129 9.87 10.52 -2.30
C ARG A 129 8.56 10.87 -1.61
N VAL A 130 7.42 10.62 -2.24
CA VAL A 130 6.09 10.86 -1.65
C VAL A 130 5.96 10.09 -0.33
N ARG A 131 6.23 8.78 -0.33
CA ARG A 131 6.18 7.94 0.89
C ARG A 131 7.08 8.50 2.00
N SER A 132 8.30 8.94 1.66
CA SER A 132 9.23 9.56 2.61
C SER A 132 8.69 10.88 3.19
N ARG A 133 8.05 11.72 2.38
CA ARG A 133 7.41 12.96 2.86
C ARG A 133 6.23 12.70 3.79
N LEU A 134 5.37 11.74 3.44
CA LEU A 134 4.26 11.33 4.30
C LEU A 134 4.78 10.78 5.64
N LEU A 135 5.83 9.95 5.61
CA LEU A 135 6.46 9.41 6.82
C LEU A 135 7.09 10.48 7.72
N GLY A 136 7.67 11.53 7.13
CA GLY A 136 8.25 12.66 7.88
C GLY A 136 7.22 13.65 8.43
N SER A 137 5.97 13.60 7.97
CA SER A 137 4.94 14.56 8.38
C SER A 137 4.30 14.20 9.71
N LYS A 138 4.32 15.14 10.66
CA LYS A 138 3.67 14.96 11.98
C LYS A 138 2.14 14.96 11.90
N SER A 139 1.58 15.55 10.84
CA SER A 139 0.14 15.69 10.66
C SER A 139 -0.49 14.51 9.92
N VAL A 140 0.33 13.62 9.34
CA VAL A 140 -0.12 12.49 8.51
C VAL A 140 0.30 11.17 9.13
N LYS A 141 -0.65 10.25 9.33
CA LYS A 141 -0.37 8.86 9.65
C LYS A 141 -0.07 8.09 8.38
N ALA A 142 1.17 8.17 7.90
CA ALA A 142 1.60 7.58 6.62
C ALA A 142 1.17 6.11 6.43
N ARG A 143 1.13 5.31 7.50
CA ARG A 143 0.69 3.90 7.47
C ARG A 143 -0.75 3.69 7.00
N ASN A 144 -1.58 4.73 7.05
CA ASN A 144 -2.98 4.67 6.64
C ASN A 144 -3.18 5.00 5.15
N PHE A 145 -2.10 5.40 4.46
CA PHE A 145 -2.12 5.79 3.08
C PHE A 145 -1.34 4.79 2.22
N ASN A 146 -1.92 4.41 1.09
CA ASN A 146 -1.20 3.76 -0.01
C ASN A 146 -0.93 4.83 -1.07
N VAL A 147 0.24 4.74 -1.70
CA VAL A 147 0.71 5.69 -2.70
C VAL A 147 1.05 4.89 -3.94
N GLU A 148 0.36 5.22 -5.03
CA GLU A 148 0.62 4.71 -6.38
C GLU A 148 0.99 5.89 -7.28
N THR A 149 1.91 5.73 -8.23
CA THR A 149 2.34 6.83 -9.12
C THR A 149 2.44 6.34 -10.55
N TYR A 150 1.82 7.06 -11.48
CA TYR A 150 1.94 6.78 -12.90
C TYR A 150 2.05 8.06 -13.74
N GLY A 151 3.16 8.21 -14.45
CA GLY A 151 3.44 9.37 -15.29
C GLY A 151 3.41 10.69 -14.51
N GLY A 152 4.00 10.71 -13.32
CA GLY A 152 4.01 11.86 -12.41
C GLY A 152 2.68 12.17 -11.70
N VAL A 153 1.61 11.42 -11.98
CA VAL A 153 0.34 11.53 -11.25
C VAL A 153 0.39 10.61 -10.03
N VAL A 154 0.18 11.17 -8.84
CA VAL A 154 0.15 10.42 -7.58
C VAL A 154 -1.28 10.12 -7.20
N TYR A 155 -1.60 8.85 -7.01
CA TYR A 155 -2.88 8.38 -6.48
C TYR A 155 -2.72 8.03 -5.00
N LEU A 156 -3.41 8.79 -4.14
CA LEU A 156 -3.49 8.52 -2.72
C LEU A 156 -4.72 7.68 -2.41
N MET A 157 -4.54 6.56 -1.73
CA MET A 157 -5.62 5.70 -1.26
C MET A 157 -5.50 5.42 0.24
N GLY A 158 -6.55 4.84 0.83
CA GLY A 158 -6.56 4.44 2.23
C GLY A 158 -7.58 5.22 3.06
N VAL A 159 -7.29 5.43 4.34
CA VAL A 159 -8.25 6.03 5.28
C VAL A 159 -7.61 7.15 6.10
N ALA A 160 -8.07 8.38 5.91
CA ALA A 160 -7.67 9.51 6.77
C ALA A 160 -8.58 9.61 8.00
N ARG A 161 -8.02 10.10 9.11
CA ARG A 161 -8.75 10.34 10.37
C ARG A 161 -9.73 11.49 10.26
N ASN A 162 -9.47 12.46 9.38
CA ASN A 162 -10.32 13.62 9.11
C ASN A 162 -9.86 14.34 7.82
N ALA A 163 -10.65 15.32 7.38
CA ALA A 163 -10.34 16.13 6.19
C ALA A 163 -8.99 16.85 6.29
N LYS A 164 -8.60 17.36 7.48
CA LYS A 164 -7.32 18.06 7.65
C LYS A 164 -6.11 17.16 7.42
N GLU A 165 -6.18 15.89 7.84
CA GLU A 165 -5.12 14.91 7.56
C GLU A 165 -5.06 14.57 6.07
N LEU A 166 -6.22 14.43 5.41
CA LEU A 166 -6.30 14.21 3.97
C LEU A 166 -5.67 15.36 3.18
N GLU A 167 -6.04 16.60 3.49
CA GLU A 167 -5.44 17.81 2.90
C GLU A 167 -3.94 17.89 3.16
N ALA A 168 -3.49 17.51 4.36
CA ALA A 168 -2.07 17.44 4.67
C ALA A 168 -1.34 16.38 3.85
N ALA A 169 -1.92 15.19 3.68
CA ALA A 169 -1.33 14.12 2.88
C ALA A 169 -1.23 14.53 1.39
N ALA A 170 -2.30 15.11 0.83
CA ALA A 170 -2.31 15.62 -0.54
C ALA A 170 -1.24 16.71 -0.75
N ARG A 171 -1.13 17.66 0.20
CA ARG A 171 -0.10 18.70 0.16
C ARG A 171 1.30 18.09 0.21
N GLU A 172 1.60 17.21 1.17
CA GLU A 172 2.93 16.60 1.27
C GLU A 172 3.30 15.80 0.02
N ALA A 173 2.33 15.10 -0.59
CA ALA A 173 2.53 14.40 -1.86
C ALA A 173 2.85 15.38 -3.00
N SER A 174 2.10 16.47 -3.13
CA SER A 174 2.32 17.48 -4.19
C SER A 174 3.69 18.16 -4.14
N LEU A 175 4.32 18.21 -2.96
CA LEU A 175 5.65 18.80 -2.75
C LEU A 175 6.80 17.86 -3.13
N ALA A 176 6.52 16.60 -3.47
CA ALA A 176 7.55 15.67 -3.93
C ALA A 176 8.00 16.02 -5.36
N GLY A 177 9.31 16.10 -5.58
CA GLY A 177 9.86 16.42 -6.89
C GLY A 177 9.48 15.36 -7.94
N GLY A 178 8.89 15.82 -9.05
CA GLY A 178 8.39 14.98 -10.14
C GLY A 178 6.86 14.79 -10.15
N VAL A 179 6.16 15.22 -9.09
CA VAL A 179 4.70 15.16 -9.03
C VAL A 179 4.09 16.27 -9.88
N THR A 180 3.18 15.89 -10.77
CA THR A 180 2.44 16.79 -11.67
C THR A 180 0.99 16.97 -11.24
N LYS A 181 0.40 15.95 -10.63
CA LYS A 181 -0.97 15.96 -10.11
C LYS A 181 -1.08 15.00 -8.95
N VAL A 182 -1.90 15.35 -7.97
CA VAL A 182 -2.36 14.42 -6.93
C VAL A 182 -3.84 14.14 -7.16
N VAL A 183 -4.21 12.86 -7.16
CA VAL A 183 -5.58 12.36 -7.19
C VAL A 183 -5.80 11.59 -5.91
N SER A 184 -6.94 11.80 -5.25
CA SER A 184 -7.23 11.13 -3.99
C SER A 184 -8.48 10.27 -4.06
N TYR A 185 -8.30 9.02 -3.68
CA TYR A 185 -9.34 8.06 -3.39
C TYR A 185 -9.38 7.71 -1.89
N VAL A 186 -8.83 8.59 -1.05
CA VAL A 186 -8.79 8.39 0.39
C VAL A 186 -10.19 8.56 0.96
N ARG A 187 -10.58 7.62 1.80
CA ARG A 187 -11.84 7.67 2.54
C ARG A 187 -11.63 8.28 3.93
N LEU A 188 -12.67 8.86 4.50
CA LEU A 188 -12.63 9.39 5.87
C LEU A 188 -13.21 8.39 6.86
N ARG A 189 -12.65 8.37 8.07
CA ARG A 189 -13.32 7.76 9.22
C ARG A 189 -14.24 8.79 9.87
N ASP A 190 -15.55 8.51 9.89
CA ASP A 190 -16.53 9.38 10.52
C ASP A 190 -16.51 9.26 12.06
N ALA A 191 -17.30 10.09 12.75
CA ALA A 191 -17.41 10.09 14.21
C ALA A 191 -17.96 8.77 14.79
N ARG A 192 -18.60 7.93 13.96
CA ARG A 192 -19.13 6.61 14.32
C ARG A 192 -18.14 5.49 13.99
N GLY A 193 -16.96 5.84 13.48
CA GLY A 193 -15.93 4.88 13.07
C GLY A 193 -16.16 4.27 11.69
N GLN A 194 -17.18 4.71 10.94
CA GLN A 194 -17.49 4.22 9.60
C GLN A 194 -16.55 4.83 8.57
N ILE A 195 -16.17 4.05 7.56
CA ILE A 195 -15.36 4.52 6.44
C ILE A 195 -16.30 5.06 5.36
N VAL A 196 -16.23 6.36 5.09
CA VAL A 196 -17.09 7.07 4.14
C VAL A 196 -16.26 7.71 3.03
N PRO A 197 -16.78 7.81 1.80
CA PRO A 197 -16.13 8.62 0.76
C PRO A 197 -15.93 10.05 1.24
N TYR A 198 -14.80 10.66 0.90
CA TYR A 198 -14.62 12.09 1.09
C TYR A 198 -15.55 12.85 0.15
N ARG A 199 -16.34 13.78 0.69
CA ARG A 199 -17.17 14.72 -0.07
C ARG A 199 -16.76 16.14 0.33
N PRO A 200 -16.19 16.95 -0.59
CA PRO A 200 -15.96 18.37 -0.35
C PRO A 200 -17.25 19.07 0.08
N ALA A 201 -17.15 20.11 0.92
CA ALA A 201 -18.33 20.81 1.44
C ALA A 201 -19.14 21.56 0.35
N ASP A 202 -18.58 21.70 -0.84
CA ASP A 202 -19.04 22.49 -1.98
C ASP A 202 -19.33 21.65 -3.25
N SER A 203 -19.25 20.31 -3.18
CA SER A 203 -19.44 19.43 -4.35
C SER A 203 -20.91 19.04 -4.58
N ASP A 204 -21.74 19.97 -5.06
CA ASP A 204 -23.09 19.67 -5.61
C ASP A 204 -23.05 19.37 -7.14
N GLY A 205 -21.86 19.17 -7.71
CA GLY A 205 -21.62 18.84 -9.12
C GLY A 205 -21.60 17.33 -9.43
N PRO A 206 -21.54 16.96 -10.73
CA PRO A 206 -21.56 15.57 -11.18
C PRO A 206 -20.46 14.71 -10.52
N ARG A 207 -20.79 13.43 -10.28
CA ARG A 207 -19.91 12.45 -9.62
C ARG A 207 -18.77 12.06 -10.55
N ASP A 208 -17.68 12.83 -10.54
CA ASP A 208 -16.39 12.35 -11.03
C ASP A 208 -15.51 12.03 -9.82
N THR A 209 -15.41 10.74 -9.51
CA THR A 209 -14.75 10.16 -8.34
C THR A 209 -13.23 10.29 -8.45
N GLY A 210 -12.67 11.48 -8.23
CA GLY A 210 -11.20 11.62 -8.25
C GLY A 210 -10.61 13.02 -8.17
N GLU A 211 -11.22 13.98 -7.48
CA GLU A 211 -10.61 15.31 -7.36
C GLU A 211 -10.31 15.69 -5.91
N LEU A 212 -9.00 15.74 -5.60
CA LEU A 212 -8.47 16.65 -4.60
C LEU A 212 -7.23 17.34 -5.15
N LEU A 213 -7.44 18.62 -5.50
CA LEU A 213 -6.52 19.57 -6.12
C LEU A 213 -5.20 19.69 -5.36
N GLY A 214 -4.12 19.40 -6.08
CA GLY A 214 -2.74 19.62 -5.68
C GLY A 214 -1.82 19.55 -6.89
N GLY A 215 -2.11 20.34 -7.92
CA GLY A 215 -1.17 20.58 -9.02
C GLY A 215 -0.08 21.58 -8.57
N PRO A 216 1.14 21.52 -9.12
CA PRO A 216 2.17 22.49 -8.82
C PRO A 216 1.80 23.86 -9.39
N GLY A 217 1.27 24.75 -8.55
CA GLY A 217 1.25 26.21 -8.73
C GLY A 217 0.38 26.75 -9.88
N SER A 218 -0.51 27.67 -9.52
CA SER A 218 -0.93 28.80 -10.38
C SER A 218 0.25 29.48 -11.06
#